data_AF-A0A5J4P6W9-F1
#
_entry.id   AF-A0A5J4P6W9-F1
#
_cell.length_a   1.000
_cell.length_b   1.000
_cell.length_c   1.000
_cell.angle_alpha   90.00
_cell.angle_beta   90.00
_cell.angle_gamma   90.00
#
_symmetry.space_group_name_H-M   'P 1'
#
loop_
_entity.id
_entity.type
_entity.pdbx_description
1 polymer ?
#
loop_
_entity_poly.entity_id
_entity_poly.type
_entity_poly.pdbx_seq_one_letter_code
_entity_poly.pdbx_strand_id
1 'polypeptide(L)'
;MSHTELLQHLSKQKDLRSFRDWQIITAIQTNNGKKAKEIASVLGVSISKVYHVIQQYNELGSSWRTNKKRGGRREALSLMTLEEESKILKQIEKQALSGQ
;
A
#
# COMPACT_ATOMS: atom_id res chain seq x y z
N MET A 1 18.90 -0.79 -10.34
CA MET A 1 19.32 -0.10 -9.10
C MET A 1 20.44 -0.89 -8.48
N SER A 2 21.43 -0.19 -7.92
CA SER A 2 22.50 -0.81 -7.15
C SER A 2 21.98 -1.31 -5.80
N HIS A 3 22.74 -2.20 -5.14
CA HIS A 3 22.37 -2.70 -3.81
C HIS A 3 22.23 -1.57 -2.77
N THR A 4 23.13 -0.59 -2.82
CA THR A 4 23.11 0.57 -1.92
C THR A 4 21.89 1.45 -2.14
N GLU A 5 21.47 1.67 -3.38
CA GLU A 5 20.25 2.40 -3.70
C GLU A 5 18.99 1.70 -3.15
N LEU A 6 18.91 0.37 -3.28
CA LEU A 6 17.78 -0.40 -2.73
C LEU A 6 17.70 -0.30 -1.21
N LEU A 7 18.83 -0.36 -0.50
CA LEU A 7 18.87 -0.17 0.94
C LEU A 7 18.46 1.24 1.37
N GLN A 8 18.85 2.27 0.61
CA GLN A 8 18.38 3.64 0.86
C GLN A 8 16.88 3.78 0.62
N HIS A 9 16.34 3.15 -0.42
CA HIS A 9 14.91 3.13 -0.67
C HIS A 9 14.16 2.44 0.46
N LEU A 10 14.67 1.30 0.93
CA LEU A 10 14.10 0.53 2.02
C LEU A 10 14.10 1.32 3.34
N SER A 11 15.22 1.95 3.70
CA SER A 11 15.36 2.68 4.97
C SER A 11 14.50 3.95 5.04
N LYS A 12 14.16 4.55 3.90
CA LYS A 12 13.28 5.72 3.80
C LYS A 12 11.79 5.39 3.95
N GLN A 13 11.39 4.11 3.94
CA GLN A 13 9.98 3.76 3.98
C GLN A 13 9.37 3.90 5.38
N LYS A 14 8.32 4.71 5.49
CA LYS A 14 7.52 4.85 6.72
C LYS A 14 6.28 3.94 6.75
N ASP A 15 5.71 3.63 5.58
CA ASP A 15 4.58 2.69 5.48
C ASP A 15 5.07 1.24 5.57
N LEU A 16 4.48 0.46 6.47
CA LEU A 16 4.86 -0.94 6.72
C LEU A 16 4.71 -1.81 5.47
N ARG A 17 3.68 -1.55 4.66
CA ARG A 17 3.50 -2.32 3.42
C ARG A 17 4.61 -1.96 2.42
N SER A 18 4.98 -0.68 2.33
CA SER A 18 6.10 -0.15 1.52
C SER A 18 7.37 -0.84 1.88
N PHE A 19 7.66 -0.81 3.16
CA PHE A 19 8.83 -1.46 3.72
C PHE A 19 8.87 -2.94 3.31
N ARG A 20 7.77 -3.68 3.52
CA ARG A 20 7.71 -5.11 3.15
C ARG A 20 7.88 -5.37 1.66
N ASP A 21 7.30 -4.54 0.80
CA ASP A 21 7.43 -4.71 -0.65
C ASP A 21 8.87 -4.40 -1.11
N TRP A 22 9.53 -3.41 -0.52
CA TRP A 22 10.96 -3.13 -0.74
C TRP A 22 11.87 -4.21 -0.17
N GLN A 23 11.50 -4.87 0.94
CA GLN A 23 12.21 -6.05 1.45
C GLN A 23 12.19 -7.19 0.42
N ILE A 24 11.06 -7.43 -0.25
CA ILE A 24 10.93 -8.45 -1.30
C ILE A 24 11.88 -8.14 -2.47
N ILE A 25 11.85 -6.90 -2.98
CA ILE A 25 12.71 -6.47 -4.09
C ILE A 25 14.18 -6.61 -3.72
N THR A 26 14.56 -6.12 -2.54
CA THR A 26 15.94 -6.21 -2.04
C THR A 26 16.39 -7.65 -1.89
N ALA A 27 15.57 -8.52 -1.27
CA ALA A 27 15.90 -9.92 -1.06
C ALA A 27 16.10 -10.69 -2.36
N ILE A 28 15.32 -10.39 -3.40
CA ILE A 28 15.50 -11.02 -4.72
C ILE A 28 16.77 -10.53 -5.41
N GLN A 29 17.07 -9.23 -5.34
CA GLN A 29 18.29 -8.66 -5.93
C GLN A 29 19.56 -9.18 -5.25
N THR A 30 19.54 -9.42 -3.93
CA THR A 30 20.71 -9.87 -3.17
C THR A 30 20.90 -11.37 -3.18
N ASN A 31 19.84 -12.15 -3.44
CA ASN A 31 19.87 -13.61 -3.37
C ASN A 31 19.57 -14.23 -4.75
N ASN A 32 20.39 -13.90 -5.74
CA ASN A 32 20.26 -14.42 -7.09
C ASN A 32 20.21 -15.97 -7.10
N GLY A 33 19.25 -16.53 -7.84
CA GLY A 33 19.04 -17.97 -7.96
C GLY A 33 18.13 -18.59 -6.90
N LYS A 34 17.72 -17.85 -5.86
CA LYS A 34 16.72 -18.33 -4.90
C LYS A 34 15.32 -18.36 -5.51
N LYS A 35 14.56 -19.41 -5.19
CA LYS A 35 13.17 -19.56 -5.64
C LYS A 35 12.26 -18.60 -4.88
N ALA A 36 11.19 -18.14 -5.53
CA ALA A 36 10.19 -17.27 -4.90
C ALA A 36 9.61 -17.87 -3.60
N LYS A 37 9.46 -19.20 -3.53
CA LYS A 37 9.02 -19.92 -2.32
C LYS A 37 9.96 -19.75 -1.13
N GLU A 38 11.27 -19.75 -1.36
CA GLU A 38 12.26 -19.56 -0.30
C GLU A 38 12.22 -18.12 0.22
N ILE A 39 12.18 -17.14 -0.68
CA ILE A 39 12.03 -15.72 -0.33
C ILE A 39 10.74 -15.47 0.45
N ALA A 40 9.63 -16.05 -0.01
CA ALA A 40 8.33 -15.95 0.66
C ALA A 40 8.37 -16.50 2.09
N SER A 41 9.02 -17.66 2.28
CA SER A 41 9.19 -18.29 3.59
C SER A 41 10.00 -17.41 4.55
N VAL A 42 11.13 -16.86 4.09
CA VAL A 42 12.01 -16.02 4.92
C VAL A 42 11.33 -14.71 5.31
N LEU A 43 10.57 -14.10 4.40
CA LEU A 43 9.91 -12.81 4.63
C LEU A 43 8.52 -12.93 5.28
N GLY A 44 8.01 -14.15 5.50
CA GLY A 44 6.68 -14.38 6.05
C GLY A 44 5.56 -13.81 5.18
N VAL A 45 5.68 -13.94 3.86
CA VAL A 45 4.69 -13.45 2.87
C VAL A 45 4.21 -14.58 1.98
N SER A 46 3.06 -14.41 1.33
CA SER A 46 2.60 -15.38 0.33
C SER A 46 3.46 -15.33 -0.93
N ILE A 47 3.59 -16.48 -1.60
CA ILE A 47 4.30 -16.59 -2.89
C ILE A 47 3.67 -15.68 -3.95
N SER A 48 2.33 -15.62 -4.00
CA SER A 48 1.61 -14.70 -4.91
C SER A 48 1.97 -13.24 -4.67
N LYS A 49 2.19 -12.83 -3.41
CA LYS A 49 2.62 -11.47 -3.10
C LYS A 49 4.02 -11.19 -3.66
N VAL A 50 4.95 -12.14 -3.54
CA VAL A 50 6.30 -12.00 -4.12
C VAL A 50 6.21 -11.76 -5.63
N TYR A 51 5.47 -12.61 -6.36
CA TYR A 51 5.28 -12.44 -7.79
C TYR A 51 4.63 -11.11 -8.14
N HIS A 52 3.55 -10.73 -7.45
CA HIS A 52 2.84 -9.50 -7.74
C HIS A 52 3.72 -8.25 -7.53
N VAL A 53 4.50 -8.20 -6.45
CA VAL A 53 5.41 -7.07 -6.17
C VAL A 53 6.48 -6.97 -7.25
N ILE A 54 7.10 -8.09 -7.62
CA ILE A 54 8.17 -8.10 -8.63
C ILE A 54 7.65 -7.78 -10.01
N GLN A 55 6.48 -8.30 -10.39
CA GLN A 55 5.85 -7.96 -11.65
C GLN A 55 5.63 -6.44 -11.75
N GLN A 56 5.01 -5.84 -10.73
CA GLN A 56 4.73 -4.41 -10.73
C GLN A 56 6.00 -3.56 -10.74
N TYR A 57 7.03 -4.00 -10.00
CA TYR A 57 8.33 -3.32 -10.00
C TYR A 57 9.04 -3.43 -11.36
N ASN A 58 8.96 -4.57 -12.04
CA ASN A 58 9.56 -4.75 -13.36
C ASN A 58 8.84 -3.91 -14.42
N GLU A 59 7.53 -3.75 -14.31
CA GLU A 59 6.72 -2.95 -15.25
C GLU A 59 6.92 -1.44 -15.05
N LEU A 60 6.97 -0.97 -13.80
CA LEU A 60 6.89 0.46 -13.47
C LEU A 60 8.18 1.03 -12.85
N GLY A 61 9.17 0.18 -12.57
CA GLY A 61 10.41 0.59 -11.90
C GLY A 61 10.18 1.08 -10.47
N SER A 62 11.05 1.96 -9.98
CA SER A 62 11.02 2.47 -8.60
C SER A 62 9.77 3.32 -8.26
N SER A 63 9.03 3.78 -9.27
CA SER A 63 7.80 4.57 -9.10
C SER A 63 6.53 3.71 -8.95
N TRP A 64 6.62 2.38 -9.05
CA TRP A 64 5.45 1.48 -9.00
C TRP A 64 4.56 1.68 -7.75
N ARG A 65 5.18 2.16 -6.66
CA ARG A 65 4.52 2.37 -5.37
C ARG A 65 4.13 3.82 -5.09
N THR A 66 4.62 4.79 -5.86
CA THR A 66 4.26 6.21 -5.66
C THR A 66 2.83 6.51 -6.12
N ASN A 67 2.20 5.62 -6.88
CA ASN A 67 0.96 5.89 -7.59
C ASN A 67 -0.30 5.24 -6.98
N LYS A 68 -0.19 4.38 -5.97
CA LYS A 68 -1.37 3.72 -5.40
C LYS A 68 -1.95 4.50 -4.22
N LYS A 69 -2.76 5.53 -4.54
CA LYS A 69 -3.77 6.00 -3.59
C LYS A 69 -4.70 4.83 -3.28
N ARG A 70 -4.69 4.35 -2.03
CA ARG A 70 -5.65 3.35 -1.54
C ARG A 70 -6.77 4.08 -0.83
N GLY A 71 -8.02 3.68 -1.10
CA GLY A 71 -9.18 4.48 -0.72
C GLY A 71 -9.54 5.46 -1.83
N GLY A 72 -10.31 6.50 -1.51
CA GLY A 72 -10.78 7.45 -2.52
C GLY A 72 -11.97 6.95 -3.34
N ARG A 73 -12.45 5.70 -3.14
CA ARG A 73 -13.72 5.25 -3.72
C ARG A 73 -14.87 6.17 -3.31
N ARG A 74 -14.85 6.66 -2.06
CA ARG A 74 -15.79 7.69 -1.58
C ARG A 74 -15.57 9.02 -2.32
N GLU A 75 -14.34 9.51 -2.41
CA GLU A 75 -14.06 10.76 -3.13
C GLU A 75 -14.46 10.70 -4.61
N ALA A 76 -14.37 9.53 -5.25
CA ALA A 76 -14.68 9.34 -6.66
C ALA A 76 -16.14 8.95 -6.96
N LEU A 77 -16.83 8.27 -6.02
CA LEU A 77 -18.18 7.73 -6.25
C LEU A 77 -19.24 8.29 -5.30
N SER A 78 -18.86 9.09 -4.29
CA SER A 78 -19.85 9.70 -3.40
C SER A 78 -20.58 10.80 -4.16
N LEU A 79 -21.91 10.73 -4.16
CA LEU A 79 -22.78 11.78 -4.69
C LEU A 79 -22.87 12.98 -3.73
N MET A 80 -22.21 12.91 -2.59
CA MET A 80 -22.30 13.87 -1.50
C MET A 80 -20.90 14.20 -0.97
N THR A 81 -20.67 15.48 -0.70
CA THR A 81 -19.45 16.00 -0.09
C THR A 81 -19.40 15.69 1.41
N LEU A 82 -18.21 15.73 2.01
CA LEU A 82 -18.04 15.54 3.46
C LEU A 82 -18.83 16.56 4.28
N GLU A 83 -18.96 17.78 3.76
CA GLU A 83 -19.69 18.86 4.42
C GLU A 83 -21.20 18.62 4.43
N GLU A 84 -21.75 18.17 3.30
CA GLU A 84 -23.17 17.81 3.19
C GLU A 84 -23.51 16.65 4.11
N GLU A 85 -22.67 15.61 4.15
CA GLU A 85 -22.86 14.49 5.06
C GLU A 85 -22.76 14.95 6.52
N SER A 86 -21.82 15.85 6.86
CA SER A 86 -21.71 16.41 8.20
C SER A 86 -22.96 17.19 8.61
N LYS A 87 -23.58 17.95 7.68
CA LYS A 87 -24.83 18.67 7.95
C LYS A 87 -25.97 17.70 8.28
N ILE A 88 -26.11 16.62 7.52
CA ILE A 88 -27.12 15.58 7.76
C ILE A 88 -26.90 14.94 9.13
N LEU A 89 -25.67 14.55 9.45
CA LEU A 89 -25.34 13.93 10.73
C LEU A 89 -25.65 14.85 11.93
N LYS A 90 -25.32 16.15 11.83
CA LYS A 90 -25.67 17.13 12.87
C LYS A 90 -27.17 17.32 13.03
N GLN A 91 -27.93 17.16 11.95
CA GLN A 91 -29.38 17.28 11.99
C GLN A 91 -30.01 16.09 12.72
N ILE A 92 -29.53 14.87 12.41
CA ILE A 92 -29.92 13.63 13.11
C ILE A 92 -29.54 13.70 14.59
N GLU A 93 -28.34 14.18 14.91
CA GLU A 93 -27.88 14.36 16.29
C GLU A 93 -28.82 15.27 17.09
N LYS A 94 -29.25 16.39 16.50
CA LYS A 94 -30.22 17.31 17.12
C LYS A 94 -31.59 16.65 17.33
N GLN A 95 -32.07 15.88 16.37
CA GLN A 95 -33.35 15.15 16.47
C GLN A 95 -33.31 14.14 17.63
N ALA A 96 -32.25 13.33 17.68
CA ALA A 96 -32.02 12.36 18.74
C ALA A 96 -31.95 13.01 20.14
N LEU A 97 -31.28 14.16 20.26
CA LEU A 97 -31.23 14.91 21.52
C LEU A 97 -32.59 15.50 21.93
N SER A 98 -33.45 15.83 20.95
CA SER A 98 -34.80 16.33 21.21
C SER A 98 -35.84 15.23 21.46
N GLY A 99 -35.44 13.96 21.38
CA GLY A 99 -36.33 12.80 21.55
C GLY A 99 -37.31 12.56 20.40
N GLN A 100 -37.02 13.13 19.21
CA GLN A 100 -37.74 12.88 17.95
C GLN A 100 -36.97 11.88 17.08
#